data_AF-H8LPU1-F1
#
_entry.id   AF-H8LPU1-F1
#
_cell.length_a   1.000
_cell.length_b   1.000
_cell.length_c   1.000
_cell.angle_alpha   90.00
_cell.angle_beta   90.00
_cell.angle_gamma   90.00
#
_symmetry.space_group_name_H-M   'P 1'
#
loop_
_entity.id
_entity.type
_entity.pdbx_description
1 polymer ?
#
loop_
_entity_poly.entity_id
_entity_poly.type
_entity_poly.pdbx_seq_one_letter_code
_entity_poly.pdbx_strand_id
1 'polypeptide(L)' 'MSCIYIVAAEDDQIVPKFSILPLQKLLKNSKLIDVAGGHISYLINDKLDKLFKEYTL' A
#
# COMPACT_ATOMS: atom_id res chain seq x y z
N MET A 1 -6.73 15.17 10.99
CA MET A 1 -5.36 14.61 10.93
C MET A 1 -5.36 13.59 9.81
N SER A 2 -4.62 13.81 8.72
CA SER A 2 -4.68 12.95 7.53
C SER A 2 -3.99 11.60 7.80
N CYS A 3 -4.57 10.51 7.30
CA CYS A 3 -3.99 9.16 7.39
C CYS A 3 -3.12 8.90 6.16
N ILE A 4 -1.93 8.31 6.37
CA ILE A 4 -1.03 7.93 5.28
C ILE A 4 -1.29 6.46 4.92
N TYR A 5 -1.66 6.22 3.67
CA TYR A 5 -1.86 4.86 3.17
C TYR A 5 -0.63 4.41 2.40
N ILE A 6 -0.08 3.28 2.79
CA ILE A 6 1.07 2.66 2.13
C ILE A 6 0.56 1.37 1.51
N VAL A 7 0.80 1.19 0.21
CA VAL A 7 0.40 -0.01 -0.52
C VAL A 7 1.65 -0.83 -0.80
N ALA A 8 1.64 -2.10 -0.41
CA ALA A 8 2.74 -3.03 -0.64
C ALA A 8 2.23 -4.27 -1.36
N ALA A 9 2.95 -4.70 -2.41
CA ALA A 9 2.64 -5.94 -3.09
C ALA A 9 3.46 -7.10 -2.50
N GLU A 10 2.81 -8.26 -2.30
CA GLU A 10 3.39 -9.41 -1.59
C GLU A 10 4.67 -9.94 -2.25
N ASP A 11 4.68 -9.99 -3.58
CA ASP A 11 5.77 -10.53 -4.40
C ASP A 11 6.56 -9.41 -5.11
N ASP A 12 6.58 -8.19 -4.55
CA ASP A 12 7.33 -7.08 -5.11
C ASP A 12 8.85 -7.34 -5.05
N GLN A 13 9.45 -7.56 -6.21
CA GLN A 13 10.89 -7.79 -6.35
C GLN A 13 11.71 -6.49 -6.41
N ILE A 14 11.07 -5.34 -6.59
CA ILE A 14 11.72 -4.02 -6.69
C ILE A 14 11.71 -3.34 -5.32
N VAL A 15 10.55 -3.34 -4.64
CA VAL A 15 10.38 -2.78 -3.29
C VAL A 15 9.73 -3.82 -2.38
N PRO A 16 10.51 -4.77 -1.83
CA PRO A 16 9.96 -5.82 -0.98
C PRO A 16 9.29 -5.26 0.28
N LYS A 17 8.19 -5.85 0.71
CA LYS A 17 7.43 -5.43 1.92
C LYS A 17 8.30 -5.25 3.17
N PHE A 18 9.30 -6.11 3.38
CA PHE A 18 10.19 -6.00 4.53
C PHE A 18 10.98 -4.67 4.57
N SER A 19 11.24 -4.07 3.40
CA SER A 19 11.93 -2.77 3.30
C SER A 19 11.00 -1.58 3.63
N ILE A 20 9.69 -1.77 3.52
CA ILE A 20 8.66 -0.75 3.74
C ILE A 20 8.29 -0.65 5.24
N LEU A 21 8.26 -1.78 5.95
CA LEU A 21 7.86 -1.83 7.37
C LEU A 21 8.65 -0.88 8.29
N PRO A 22 9.98 -0.72 8.16
CA PRO A 22 10.71 0.29 8.92
C PRO A 22 10.26 1.73 8.61
N LEU A 23 9.96 2.03 7.34
CA LEU A 23 9.49 3.36 6.92
C LEU A 23 8.09 3.67 7.48
N GLN A 24 7.19 2.68 7.52
CA GLN A 24 5.86 2.84 8.11
C GLN A 24 5.95 3.30 9.58
N LYS A 25 6.91 2.79 10.36
CA LYS A 25 7.08 3.16 11.78
C LYS A 25 7.43 4.64 11.97
N LEU A 26 8.04 5.28 10.97
CA LEU A 26 8.38 6.70 11.00
C LEU A 26 7.16 7.59 10.63
N LEU A 27 6.18 7.01 9.94
CA LEU A 27 4.98 7.70 9.48
C LEU A 27 3.88 7.59 10.55
N LYS A 28 3.73 8.64 11.34
CA LYS A 28 2.63 8.77 12.32
C LYS A 28 1.29 8.69 11.57
N ASN A 29 0.33 7.94 12.14
CA ASN A 29 -1.01 7.75 11.56
C ASN A 29 -1.00 7.11 10.16
N SER A 30 -0.27 6.01 9.99
CA SER A 30 -0.19 5.27 8.73
C SER A 30 -0.88 3.90 8.78
N LYS A 31 -1.40 3.46 7.63
CA LYS A 31 -2.01 2.14 7.42
C LYS A 31 -1.35 1.45 6.23
N LEU A 32 -0.92 0.21 6.43
CA LEU A 32 -0.39 -0.65 5.37
C LEU A 32 -1.55 -1.42 4.73
N ILE A 33 -1.58 -1.46 3.41
CA ILE A 33 -2.52 -2.22 2.59
C ILE A 33 -1.71 -3.21 1.77
N ASP A 34 -1.96 -4.48 1.99
CA ASP A 34 -1.33 -5.57 1.26
C ASP A 34 -2.14 -5.92 0.01
N VAL A 35 -1.44 -6.08 -1.12
CA VAL A 35 -2.01 -6.56 -2.37
C VAL A 35 -1.25 -7.77 -2.90
N ALA A 36 -1.95 -8.71 -3.52
CA ALA A 36 -1.33 -9.89 -4.10
C ALA A 36 -0.54 -9.55 -5.38
N GLY A 37 0.55 -10.29 -5.63
CA GLY A 37 1.37 -10.21 -6.84
C GLY A 37 2.55 -9.25 -6.73
N GLY A 38 3.09 -8.83 -7.89
CA GLY A 38 4.35 -8.08 -7.99
C GLY A 38 4.21 -6.56 -8.04
N HIS A 39 5.29 -5.88 -8.41
CA HIS A 39 5.39 -4.42 -8.36
C HIS A 39 4.29 -3.66 -9.12
N ILE A 40 3.72 -4.20 -10.20
CA ILE A 40 2.66 -3.49 -10.95
C ILE A 40 1.25 -3.82 -10.44
N SER A 41 1.11 -4.82 -9.55
CA SER A 41 -0.19 -5.31 -9.09
C SER A 41 -1.07 -4.24 -8.47
N TYR A 42 -0.51 -3.26 -7.76
CA TYR A 42 -1.30 -2.17 -7.17
C TYR A 42 -1.97 -1.28 -8.24
N LEU A 43 -1.46 -1.21 -9.48
CA LEU A 43 -2.06 -0.43 -10.57
C LEU A 43 -3.23 -1.13 -11.26
N ILE A 44 -3.29 -2.46 -11.16
CA ILE A 44 -4.28 -3.30 -11.86
C ILE A 44 -5.25 -3.99 -10.89
N ASN A 45 -5.22 -3.62 -9.60
CA ASN A 45 -6.02 -4.26 -8.58
C ASN A 45 -7.34 -3.51 -8.36
N ASP A 46 -8.45 -4.13 -8.76
CA ASP A 46 -9.81 -3.60 -8.54
C ASP A 46 -10.13 -3.28 -7.06
N LYS A 47 -9.46 -3.95 -6.11
CA LYS A 47 -9.60 -3.62 -4.68
C LYS A 47 -8.99 -2.27 -4.37
N LEU A 48 -7.91 -1.88 -5.04
CA LEU A 48 -7.29 -0.56 -4.85
C LEU A 48 -8.18 0.54 -5.42
N ASP A 49 -8.79 0.30 -6.58
CA ASP A 49 -9.78 1.22 -7.19
C ASP A 49 -10.98 1.47 -6.26
N LYS A 50 -11.49 0.42 -5.60
CA LYS A 50 -12.54 0.55 -4.59
C LYS A 50 -12.05 1.30 -3.35
N LEU A 51 -10.84 0.99 -2.88
CA LEU A 51 -10.22 1.67 -1.75
C LEU A 51 -10.06 3.17 -2.02
N PHE A 52 -9.56 3.55 -3.20
CA PHE A 52 -9.42 4.95 -3.57
C PHE A 52 -10.76 5.66 -3.61
N LYS A 53 -11.81 5.02 -4.17
CA LYS A 53 -13.18 5.58 -4.17
C LYS A 53 -13.74 5.78 -2.75
N GLU A 54 -13.48 4.88 -1.82
CA GLU A 54 -13.91 5.02 -0.41
C GLU A 54 -13.13 6.11 0.36
N TYR A 55 -11.89 6.41 -0.04
CA TYR A 55 -11.04 7.38 0.67
C TYR A 55 -10.95 8.76 0.00
N THR A 56 -11.51 8.95 -1.20
CA THR A 56 -11.56 10.25 -1.91
C THR A 56 -12.95 10.89 -1.98
N LEU A 57 -13.98 10.25 -1.43
CA LEU A 57 -15.34 10.79 -1.24
C LEU A 57 -15.62 11.05 0.25
#